data_AF-A0A382HRE8-F1
#
_entry.id   AF-A0A382HRE8-F1
#
_cell.length_a   1.000
_cell.length_b   1.000
_cell.length_c   1.000
_cell.angle_alpha   90.00
_cell.angle_beta   90.00
_cell.angle_gamma   90.00
#
_symmetry.space_group_name_H-M   'P 1'
#
loop_
_entity.id
_entity.type
_entity.pdbx_description
1 polymer ?
#
loop_
_entity_poly.entity_id
_entity_poly.type
_entity_poly.pdbx_seq_one_letter_code
_entity_poly.pdbx_strand_id
1 'polypeptide(L)'
;MTHMRRLASLGVLTILLLTGSVQAQGVNRVRSSLLEEVIPEADRVEEAEGSPIIRRAYKDDELIGYVFLTSDLPPEEYGYSGPIEALVAMTPEGNLTGVRVTRYNETYMRTRGDFLRRPGFQEQFAGKFIGDAFRVYEDVDGMSRVTISVRALSRGVRRTARRVAAEYLRVAESEPGPVENILNLSWFEMRRFGVAQRFEVLEEGRDPVGVSLIHLESDEFAEYLVGGLYRYALQAAERRGGADHMVLYVVDGTRPQLAIQQGWSITQDGVTNEIPTENVAMLGAPWEGLLNGESSMTGVLLLNDVDVEQPMTFEYDRGSELGSYTLEYTTQRAIVAMAEA
;
A
#
# COMPACT_ATOMS: atom_id res chain seq x y z
N MET A 1 -13.39 -46.49 66.94
CA MET A 1 -14.31 -46.56 65.79
C MET A 1 -14.37 -45.19 65.13
N THR A 2 -13.66 -45.06 64.01
CA THR A 2 -13.94 -44.18 62.85
C THR A 2 -14.51 -42.77 63.08
N HIS A 3 -13.63 -41.77 63.14
CA HIS A 3 -13.97 -40.40 62.71
C HIS A 3 -13.74 -40.27 61.19
N MET A 4 -14.83 -39.92 60.52
CA MET A 4 -15.01 -39.88 59.08
C MET A 4 -14.36 -38.62 58.48
N ARG A 5 -13.30 -38.80 57.69
CA ARG A 5 -12.76 -37.77 56.79
C ARG A 5 -13.71 -37.61 55.60
N ARG A 6 -14.31 -36.44 55.42
CA ARG A 6 -14.87 -36.00 54.12
C ARG A 6 -14.06 -34.80 53.65
N LEU A 7 -13.22 -35.04 52.65
CA LEU A 7 -12.60 -34.00 51.83
C LEU A 7 -13.70 -33.35 50.99
N ALA A 8 -13.84 -32.03 51.11
CA ALA A 8 -14.58 -31.23 50.16
C ALA A 8 -13.65 -30.93 48.97
N SER A 9 -13.87 -31.60 47.86
CA SER A 9 -13.17 -31.38 46.60
C SER A 9 -13.72 -30.11 45.95
N LEU A 10 -12.87 -29.09 45.84
CA LEU A 10 -13.12 -27.84 45.12
C LEU A 10 -13.11 -28.15 43.62
N GLY A 11 -14.25 -28.00 42.93
CA GLY A 11 -14.34 -28.15 41.48
C GLY A 11 -13.73 -26.95 40.78
N VAL A 12 -12.61 -27.14 40.09
CA VAL A 12 -12.07 -26.17 39.13
C VAL A 12 -12.74 -26.46 37.79
N LEU A 13 -13.67 -25.58 37.39
CA LEU A 13 -14.25 -25.56 36.06
C LEU A 13 -13.30 -24.78 35.14
N THR A 14 -12.42 -25.49 34.44
CA THR A 14 -11.58 -24.89 33.40
C THR A 14 -12.46 -24.54 32.20
N ILE A 15 -12.90 -23.29 32.12
CA ILE A 15 -13.50 -22.72 30.90
C ILE A 15 -12.36 -22.53 29.90
N LEU A 16 -12.25 -23.43 28.92
CA LEU A 16 -11.48 -23.18 27.71
C LEU A 16 -12.16 -22.03 26.96
N LEU A 17 -11.60 -20.83 27.07
CA LEU A 17 -11.87 -19.72 26.14
C LEU A 17 -11.27 -20.08 24.77
N LEU A 18 -12.03 -20.84 23.98
CA LEU A 18 -11.88 -20.84 22.54
C LEU A 18 -12.37 -19.48 22.05
N THR A 19 -11.48 -18.49 22.03
CA THR A 19 -11.62 -17.31 21.17
C THR A 19 -11.42 -17.77 19.73
N GLY A 20 -12.40 -18.50 19.20
CA GLY A 20 -12.48 -18.76 17.78
C GLY A 20 -12.79 -17.44 17.10
N SER A 21 -11.78 -16.86 16.46
CA SER A 21 -11.96 -15.85 15.43
C SER A 21 -12.76 -16.51 14.29
N VAL A 22 -14.08 -16.55 14.41
CA VAL A 22 -14.97 -16.93 13.31
C VAL A 22 -15.03 -15.74 12.35
N GLN A 23 -13.90 -15.39 11.75
CA GLN A 23 -13.92 -14.82 10.41
C GLN A 23 -14.07 -16.01 9.49
N ALA A 24 -15.33 -16.30 9.18
CA ALA A 24 -15.68 -17.15 8.07
C ALA A 24 -14.91 -16.70 6.82
N GLN A 25 -13.94 -17.49 6.37
CA GLN A 25 -13.13 -17.24 5.18
C GLN A 25 -14.04 -17.01 3.97
N GLY A 26 -14.21 -15.76 3.54
CA GLY A 26 -15.20 -15.38 2.54
C GLY A 26 -14.88 -16.01 1.19
N VAL A 27 -13.60 -16.00 0.81
CA VAL A 27 -13.13 -16.50 -0.48
C VAL A 27 -13.37 -18.01 -0.68
N ASN A 28 -13.39 -18.82 0.39
CA ASN A 28 -13.74 -20.25 0.31
C ASN A 28 -15.22 -20.50 0.02
N ARG A 29 -16.08 -19.49 0.24
CA ARG A 29 -17.53 -19.58 -0.03
C ARG A 29 -17.91 -19.05 -1.40
N VAL A 30 -16.94 -18.59 -2.18
CA VAL A 30 -17.15 -18.10 -3.55
C VAL A 30 -17.53 -19.27 -4.45
N ARG A 31 -18.53 -19.05 -5.31
CA ARG A 31 -19.00 -20.06 -6.26
C ARG A 31 -17.91 -20.39 -7.27
N SER A 32 -17.77 -21.67 -7.62
CA SER A 32 -16.77 -22.12 -8.61
C SER A 32 -16.88 -21.40 -9.95
N SER A 33 -18.10 -21.08 -10.39
CA SER A 33 -18.32 -20.32 -11.63
C SER A 33 -17.62 -18.96 -11.62
N LEU A 34 -17.55 -18.28 -10.47
CA LEU A 34 -16.84 -17.00 -10.38
C LEU A 34 -15.33 -17.18 -10.41
N LEU A 35 -14.80 -18.30 -9.89
CA LEU A 35 -13.38 -18.63 -9.99
C LEU A 35 -12.99 -18.87 -11.46
N GLU A 36 -13.79 -19.64 -12.18
CA GLU A 36 -13.62 -19.90 -13.61
C GLU A 36 -13.70 -18.59 -14.44
N GLU A 37 -14.48 -17.61 -13.99
CA GLU A 37 -14.56 -16.30 -14.65
C GLU A 37 -13.35 -15.39 -14.39
N VAL A 38 -12.73 -15.44 -13.20
CA VAL A 38 -11.59 -14.57 -12.87
C VAL A 38 -10.23 -15.19 -13.19
N ILE A 39 -10.14 -16.52 -13.26
CA ILE A 39 -8.92 -17.25 -13.61
C ILE A 39 -9.23 -18.46 -14.50
N PRO A 40 -9.72 -18.23 -15.73
CA PRO A 40 -10.23 -19.29 -16.61
C PRO A 40 -9.19 -20.33 -17.02
N GLU A 41 -7.90 -20.02 -16.89
CA GLU A 41 -6.81 -20.91 -17.25
C GLU A 41 -6.47 -21.95 -16.18
N ALA A 42 -6.98 -21.82 -14.96
CA ALA A 42 -6.68 -22.74 -13.87
C ALA A 42 -7.42 -24.07 -14.03
N ASP A 43 -6.69 -25.18 -13.88
CA ASP A 43 -7.28 -26.52 -13.75
C ASP A 43 -7.50 -26.91 -12.28
N ARG A 44 -6.81 -26.23 -11.35
CA ARG A 44 -6.86 -26.50 -9.92
C ARG A 44 -6.76 -25.21 -9.12
N VAL A 45 -7.69 -25.00 -8.19
CA VAL A 45 -7.67 -23.88 -7.24
C VAL A 45 -7.76 -24.42 -5.82
N GLU A 46 -6.70 -24.22 -5.04
CA GLU A 46 -6.59 -24.71 -3.66
C GLU A 46 -7.54 -23.97 -2.70
N GLU A 47 -7.75 -24.54 -1.52
CA GLU A 47 -8.45 -23.87 -0.41
C GLU A 47 -7.66 -22.64 0.06
N ALA A 48 -8.37 -21.69 0.65
CA ALA A 48 -7.73 -20.45 1.05
C ALA A 48 -6.88 -20.60 2.31
N GLU A 49 -5.65 -20.11 2.23
CA GLU A 49 -4.64 -20.22 3.26
C GLU A 49 -3.79 -18.95 3.35
N GLY A 50 -3.00 -18.86 4.42
CA GLY A 50 -2.04 -17.78 4.67
C GLY A 50 -2.66 -16.50 5.24
N SER A 51 -1.85 -15.45 5.32
CA SER A 51 -2.21 -14.13 5.82
C SER A 51 -1.48 -13.05 4.99
N PRO A 52 -2.15 -12.32 4.08
CA PRO A 52 -3.60 -12.30 3.85
C PRO A 52 -4.17 -13.63 3.31
N ILE A 53 -5.42 -13.94 3.61
CA ILE A 53 -6.06 -15.19 3.17
C ILE A 53 -6.26 -15.17 1.64
N ILE A 54 -5.64 -16.10 0.93
CA ILE A 54 -5.72 -16.22 -0.54
C ILE A 54 -5.91 -17.67 -0.96
N ARG A 55 -6.44 -17.88 -2.17
CA ARG A 55 -6.44 -19.18 -2.86
C ARG A 55 -5.37 -19.20 -3.94
N ARG A 56 -4.62 -20.29 -4.04
CA ARG A 56 -3.63 -20.49 -5.10
C ARG A 56 -4.26 -21.22 -6.27
N ALA A 57 -4.01 -20.73 -7.48
CA ALA A 57 -4.53 -21.28 -8.72
C ALA A 57 -3.39 -21.83 -9.57
N TYR A 58 -3.58 -23.03 -10.10
CA TYR A 58 -2.58 -23.79 -10.83
C TYR A 58 -3.10 -24.20 -12.20
N LYS A 59 -2.16 -24.41 -13.12
CA LYS A 59 -2.35 -25.02 -14.43
C LYS A 59 -1.17 -25.93 -14.68
N ASP A 60 -1.41 -27.21 -14.96
CA ASP A 60 -0.34 -28.20 -15.17
C ASP A 60 0.69 -28.22 -14.02
N ASP A 61 0.23 -28.05 -12.77
CA ASP A 61 1.01 -27.91 -11.53
C ASP A 61 1.92 -26.67 -11.42
N GLU A 62 1.85 -25.75 -12.38
CA GLU A 62 2.47 -24.42 -12.30
C GLU A 62 1.54 -23.44 -11.59
N LEU A 63 2.07 -22.66 -10.64
CA LEU A 63 1.32 -21.59 -9.99
C LEU A 63 1.10 -20.45 -10.99
N ILE A 64 -0.15 -20.25 -11.42
CA ILE A 64 -0.52 -19.21 -12.40
C ILE A 64 -1.22 -18.00 -11.78
N GLY A 65 -1.57 -18.07 -10.49
CA GLY A 65 -2.09 -16.89 -9.80
C GLY A 65 -2.63 -17.11 -8.41
N TYR A 66 -3.10 -16.00 -7.85
CA TYR A 66 -3.71 -15.87 -6.54
C TYR A 66 -5.13 -15.33 -6.71
N VAL A 67 -6.09 -15.87 -5.96
CA VAL A 67 -7.49 -15.45 -5.94
C VAL A 67 -7.90 -15.06 -4.53
N PHE A 68 -8.53 -13.90 -4.36
CA PHE A 68 -8.86 -13.35 -3.04
C PHE A 68 -10.08 -12.42 -3.09
N LEU A 69 -10.72 -12.22 -1.95
CA LEU A 69 -11.79 -11.23 -1.80
C LEU A 69 -11.25 -9.94 -1.19
N THR A 70 -11.74 -8.79 -1.66
CA THR A 70 -11.43 -7.50 -1.05
C THR A 70 -11.91 -7.38 0.40
N SER A 71 -12.99 -8.09 0.78
CA SER A 71 -13.53 -8.11 2.14
C SER A 71 -12.72 -8.95 3.13
N ASP A 72 -11.94 -9.92 2.65
CA ASP A 72 -11.04 -10.72 3.49
C ASP A 72 -9.76 -9.93 3.89
N LEU A 73 -9.60 -8.70 3.38
CA LEU A 73 -8.45 -7.81 3.62
C LEU A 73 -8.92 -6.41 4.05
N PRO A 74 -9.41 -6.24 5.29
CA PRO A 74 -9.90 -4.95 5.77
C PRO A 74 -8.78 -3.89 5.82
N PRO A 75 -9.11 -2.58 5.68
CA PRO A 75 -10.47 -2.03 5.58
C PRO A 75 -11.09 -2.16 4.18
N GLU A 76 -12.40 -2.42 4.14
CA GLU A 76 -13.17 -2.42 2.89
C GLU A 76 -13.36 -0.99 2.35
N GLU A 77 -13.35 -0.84 1.04
CA GLU A 77 -13.62 0.45 0.40
C GLU A 77 -15.13 0.68 0.29
N TYR A 78 -15.56 1.83 0.83
CA TYR A 78 -16.97 2.22 0.84
C TYR A 78 -17.34 2.99 -0.44
N GLY A 79 -18.38 2.48 -1.11
CA GLY A 79 -19.14 3.23 -2.10
C GLY A 79 -19.98 4.33 -1.45
N TYR A 80 -21.03 4.76 -2.14
CA TYR A 80 -21.92 5.80 -1.64
C TYR A 80 -22.77 5.32 -0.46
N SER A 81 -23.23 4.06 -0.45
CA SER A 81 -24.15 3.55 0.58
C SER A 81 -23.55 2.43 1.45
N GLY A 82 -22.40 1.85 1.10
CA GLY A 82 -21.83 0.72 1.81
C GLY A 82 -20.58 0.14 1.13
N PRO A 83 -19.98 -0.92 1.72
CA PRO A 83 -18.80 -1.56 1.15
C PRO A 83 -19.09 -2.24 -0.19
N ILE A 84 -18.06 -2.31 -1.02
CA ILE A 84 -18.09 -3.03 -2.30
C ILE A 84 -17.07 -4.17 -2.23
N GLU A 85 -17.59 -5.40 -2.27
CA GLU A 85 -16.83 -6.63 -2.26
C GLU A 85 -16.60 -7.13 -3.69
N ALA A 86 -15.35 -7.44 -4.01
CA ALA A 86 -14.97 -8.05 -5.27
C ALA A 86 -14.04 -9.26 -5.04
N LEU A 87 -14.25 -10.29 -5.85
CA LEU A 87 -13.31 -11.36 -6.13
C LEU A 87 -12.31 -10.85 -7.15
N VAL A 88 -11.04 -11.02 -6.85
CA VAL A 88 -9.92 -10.58 -7.68
C VAL A 88 -9.00 -11.77 -7.88
N ALA A 89 -8.53 -11.95 -9.10
CA ALA A 89 -7.47 -12.89 -9.43
C ALA A 89 -6.29 -12.15 -10.08
N MET A 90 -5.07 -12.57 -9.72
CA MET A 90 -3.83 -11.89 -10.09
C MET A 90 -2.71 -12.90 -10.32
N THR A 91 -1.91 -12.68 -11.35
CA THR A 91 -0.71 -13.47 -11.69
C THR A 91 0.44 -13.26 -10.69
N PRO A 92 1.44 -14.16 -10.63
CA PRO A 92 2.66 -13.99 -9.86
C PRO A 92 3.53 -12.78 -10.28
N GLU A 93 3.20 -12.13 -11.38
CA GLU A 93 3.83 -10.90 -11.86
C GLU A 93 3.07 -9.65 -11.44
N GLY A 94 1.87 -9.79 -10.86
CA GLY A 94 1.04 -8.66 -10.43
C GLY A 94 0.08 -8.14 -11.51
N ASN A 95 -0.17 -8.88 -12.58
CA ASN A 95 -1.21 -8.55 -13.55
C ASN A 95 -2.55 -9.15 -13.11
N LEU A 96 -3.63 -8.38 -13.14
CA LEU A 96 -4.97 -8.86 -12.82
C LEU A 96 -5.48 -9.77 -13.95
N THR A 97 -5.90 -10.99 -13.63
CA THR A 97 -6.51 -11.91 -14.61
C THR A 97 -8.01 -11.70 -14.70
N GLY A 98 -8.65 -11.25 -13.62
CA GLY A 98 -10.08 -10.95 -13.62
C GLY A 98 -10.58 -10.38 -12.30
N VAL A 99 -11.70 -9.64 -12.39
CA VAL A 99 -12.41 -9.05 -11.26
C VAL A 99 -13.90 -9.34 -11.37
N ARG A 100 -14.54 -9.73 -10.26
CA ARG A 100 -16.00 -9.89 -10.16
C ARG A 100 -16.53 -9.35 -8.83
N VAL A 101 -17.44 -8.40 -8.90
CA VAL A 101 -18.16 -7.85 -7.75
C VAL A 101 -19.09 -8.93 -7.19
N THR A 102 -18.78 -9.42 -5.98
CA THR A 102 -19.55 -10.48 -5.32
C THR A 102 -20.69 -9.90 -4.48
N ARG A 103 -20.48 -8.75 -3.84
CA ARG A 103 -21.49 -8.10 -2.99
C ARG A 103 -21.32 -6.59 -3.01
N TYR A 104 -22.43 -5.88 -3.24
CA TYR A 104 -22.53 -4.46 -2.91
C TYR A 104 -24.01 -4.09 -2.81
N ASN A 105 -24.30 -3.00 -2.11
CA ASN A 105 -25.65 -2.45 -1.99
C ASN A 105 -25.59 -0.93 -2.07
N GLU A 106 -26.28 -0.36 -3.05
CA GLU A 106 -26.22 1.06 -3.34
C GLU A 106 -27.61 1.65 -3.57
N THR A 107 -27.86 2.82 -2.97
CA THR A 107 -29.12 3.55 -3.14
C THR A 107 -29.44 3.80 -4.62
N TYR A 108 -28.40 4.05 -5.42
CA TYR A 108 -28.51 4.27 -6.86
C TYR A 108 -28.94 3.03 -7.66
N MET A 109 -28.93 1.82 -7.10
CA MET A 109 -29.40 0.61 -7.80
C MET A 109 -30.86 0.73 -8.22
N ARG A 110 -31.69 1.49 -7.49
CA ARG A 110 -33.09 1.76 -7.87
C ARG A 110 -33.23 2.48 -9.21
N THR A 111 -32.28 3.34 -9.55
CA THR A 111 -32.30 4.16 -10.77
C THR A 111 -31.32 3.65 -11.82
N ARG A 112 -30.27 2.93 -11.43
CA ARG A 112 -29.17 2.49 -12.29
C ARG A 112 -29.05 0.96 -12.43
N GLY A 113 -29.86 0.18 -11.73
CA GLY A 113 -29.77 -1.28 -11.72
C GLY A 113 -28.49 -1.80 -11.08
N ASP A 114 -28.09 -3.01 -11.43
CA ASP A 114 -26.83 -3.63 -11.00
C ASP A 114 -25.66 -3.06 -11.82
N PHE A 115 -25.36 -1.77 -11.61
CA PHE A 115 -24.44 -1.02 -12.46
C PHE A 115 -22.98 -1.50 -12.39
N LEU A 116 -22.51 -2.04 -11.25
CA LEU A 116 -21.14 -2.56 -11.15
C LEU A 116 -20.99 -3.96 -11.75
N ARG A 117 -22.08 -4.70 -11.96
CA ARG A 117 -22.06 -6.00 -12.65
C ARG A 117 -22.61 -5.94 -14.07
N ARG A 118 -22.60 -4.75 -14.70
CA ARG A 118 -22.94 -4.63 -16.11
C ARG A 118 -21.88 -5.33 -16.97
N PRO A 119 -22.28 -6.02 -18.05
CA PRO A 119 -21.33 -6.64 -18.97
C PRO A 119 -20.29 -5.63 -19.48
N GLY A 120 -19.03 -6.04 -19.49
CA GLY A 120 -17.89 -5.24 -19.95
C GLY A 120 -17.27 -4.35 -18.87
N PHE A 121 -18.03 -4.02 -17.81
CA PHE A 121 -17.52 -3.08 -16.80
C PHE A 121 -16.52 -3.73 -15.84
N GLN A 122 -16.66 -4.99 -15.47
CA GLN A 122 -15.71 -5.64 -14.55
C GLN A 122 -14.51 -6.20 -15.32
N GLU A 123 -14.75 -6.55 -16.58
CA GLU A 123 -13.78 -7.12 -17.50
C GLU A 123 -12.67 -6.13 -17.85
N GLN A 124 -12.93 -4.82 -17.77
CA GLN A 124 -11.91 -3.80 -18.01
C GLN A 124 -10.69 -3.88 -17.08
N PHE A 125 -10.83 -4.53 -15.91
CA PHE A 125 -9.71 -4.71 -14.99
C PHE A 125 -8.75 -5.81 -15.42
N ALA A 126 -9.17 -6.73 -16.29
CA ALA A 126 -8.30 -7.81 -16.77
C ALA A 126 -7.14 -7.25 -17.59
N GLY A 127 -5.95 -7.78 -17.37
CA GLY A 127 -4.70 -7.35 -17.98
C GLY A 127 -4.07 -6.09 -17.38
N LYS A 128 -4.75 -5.40 -16.45
CA LYS A 128 -4.15 -4.24 -15.76
C LYS A 128 -3.09 -4.69 -14.76
N PHE A 129 -2.03 -3.90 -14.64
CA PHE A 129 -0.98 -4.16 -13.67
C PHE A 129 -1.34 -3.52 -12.33
N ILE A 130 -1.05 -4.18 -11.21
CA ILE A 130 -1.32 -3.62 -9.88
C ILE A 130 -0.57 -2.34 -9.59
N GLY A 131 0.53 -2.06 -10.31
CA GLY A 131 1.25 -0.80 -10.20
C GLY A 131 0.48 0.39 -10.75
N ASP A 132 -0.47 0.17 -11.67
CA ASP A 132 -1.23 1.25 -12.28
C ASP A 132 -2.14 1.97 -11.26
N ALA A 133 -2.49 3.22 -11.56
CA ALA A 133 -3.23 4.08 -10.64
C ALA A 133 -4.74 3.77 -10.58
N PHE A 134 -5.32 3.16 -11.61
CA PHE A 134 -6.76 2.87 -11.68
C PHE A 134 -7.63 4.13 -11.47
N ARG A 135 -7.21 5.27 -12.03
CA ARG A 135 -7.93 6.54 -11.98
C ARG A 135 -9.21 6.46 -12.81
N VAL A 136 -10.33 6.82 -12.19
CA VAL A 136 -11.63 6.79 -12.86
C VAL A 136 -11.73 7.94 -13.85
N TYR A 137 -12.17 7.65 -15.07
CA TYR A 137 -12.15 8.49 -16.28
C TYR A 137 -10.78 8.66 -16.95
N GLU A 138 -9.75 7.94 -16.49
CA GLU A 138 -8.43 7.90 -17.11
C GLU A 138 -8.05 6.45 -17.41
N ASP A 139 -7.82 5.66 -16.37
CA ASP A 139 -7.42 4.25 -16.46
C ASP A 139 -8.62 3.30 -16.41
N VAL A 140 -9.71 3.70 -15.75
CA VAL A 140 -10.94 2.93 -15.54
C VAL A 140 -12.14 3.75 -16.02
N ASP A 141 -13.01 3.14 -16.80
CA ASP A 141 -14.24 3.75 -17.28
C ASP A 141 -15.09 4.25 -16.12
N GLY A 142 -15.42 5.54 -16.14
CA GLY A 142 -16.29 6.13 -15.14
C GLY A 142 -17.77 6.03 -15.52
N MET A 143 -18.62 6.01 -14.50
CA MET A 143 -20.07 6.09 -14.68
C MET A 143 -20.62 7.37 -14.05
N SER A 144 -21.27 8.19 -14.86
CA SER A 144 -21.85 9.46 -14.41
C SER A 144 -22.82 9.22 -13.24
N ARG A 145 -22.76 10.06 -12.20
CA ARG A 145 -23.58 10.01 -10.97
C ARG A 145 -23.33 8.84 -10.00
N VAL A 146 -22.51 7.86 -10.36
CA VAL A 146 -22.12 6.76 -9.44
C VAL A 146 -20.60 6.66 -9.30
N THR A 147 -19.90 7.77 -9.56
CA THR A 147 -18.44 7.87 -9.55
C THR A 147 -17.83 7.48 -8.20
N ILE A 148 -18.51 7.76 -7.08
CA ILE A 148 -18.04 7.35 -5.74
C ILE A 148 -17.93 5.83 -5.65
N SER A 149 -18.96 5.09 -6.08
CA SER A 149 -18.96 3.62 -6.09
C SER A 149 -17.91 3.06 -7.05
N VAL A 150 -17.74 3.66 -8.23
CA VAL A 150 -16.70 3.22 -9.18
C VAL A 150 -15.29 3.44 -8.63
N ARG A 151 -15.04 4.58 -7.97
CA ARG A 151 -13.77 4.85 -7.30
C ARG A 151 -13.52 3.88 -6.15
N ALA A 152 -14.53 3.56 -5.37
CA ALA A 152 -14.43 2.60 -4.27
C ALA A 152 -14.08 1.20 -4.76
N LEU A 153 -14.75 0.69 -5.80
CA LEU A 153 -14.37 -0.59 -6.43
C LEU A 153 -12.92 -0.56 -6.93
N SER A 154 -12.55 0.47 -7.69
CA SER A 154 -11.21 0.59 -8.30
C SER A 154 -10.11 0.63 -7.24
N ARG A 155 -10.31 1.42 -6.16
CA ARG A 155 -9.38 1.45 -5.03
C ARG A 155 -9.33 0.13 -4.27
N GLY A 156 -10.47 -0.53 -4.09
CA GLY A 156 -10.57 -1.80 -3.37
C GLY A 156 -9.76 -2.88 -4.07
N VAL A 157 -10.00 -3.07 -5.38
CA VAL A 157 -9.22 -4.00 -6.21
C VAL A 157 -7.73 -3.68 -6.13
N ARG A 158 -7.34 -2.43 -6.38
CA ARG A 158 -5.92 -2.01 -6.39
C ARG A 158 -5.23 -2.23 -5.05
N ARG A 159 -5.83 -1.77 -3.94
CA ARG A 159 -5.23 -1.84 -2.60
C ARG A 159 -5.10 -3.27 -2.12
N THR A 160 -6.16 -4.06 -2.27
CA THR A 160 -6.15 -5.47 -1.86
C THR A 160 -5.13 -6.26 -2.67
N ALA A 161 -5.09 -6.08 -3.99
CA ALA A 161 -4.14 -6.79 -4.85
C ALA A 161 -2.69 -6.44 -4.51
N ARG A 162 -2.37 -5.17 -4.23
CA ARG A 162 -1.03 -4.77 -3.77
C ARG A 162 -0.64 -5.36 -2.42
N ARG A 163 -1.60 -5.56 -1.51
CA ARG A 163 -1.32 -6.19 -0.20
C ARG A 163 -1.05 -7.68 -0.34
N VAL A 164 -1.84 -8.37 -1.17
CA VAL A 164 -1.55 -9.76 -1.55
C VAL A 164 -0.20 -9.85 -2.24
N ALA A 165 0.09 -8.88 -3.11
CA ALA A 165 1.33 -8.85 -3.85
C ALA A 165 2.57 -8.70 -2.96
N ALA A 166 2.50 -7.82 -1.96
CA ALA A 166 3.58 -7.59 -1.01
C ALA A 166 3.93 -8.84 -0.18
N GLU A 167 2.95 -9.71 0.10
CA GLU A 167 3.16 -10.94 0.87
C GLU A 167 3.57 -12.13 -0.02
N TYR A 168 2.95 -12.28 -1.19
CA TYR A 168 3.00 -13.53 -1.95
C TYR A 168 3.72 -13.47 -3.29
N LEU A 169 3.93 -12.29 -3.89
CA LEU A 169 4.87 -12.23 -5.00
C LEU A 169 6.25 -12.38 -4.38
N ARG A 170 7.05 -13.33 -4.90
CA ARG A 170 8.39 -13.61 -4.37
C ARG A 170 9.13 -12.30 -4.14
N VAL A 171 9.24 -11.96 -2.86
CA VAL A 171 10.23 -11.03 -2.33
C VAL A 171 11.51 -11.83 -2.41
N ALA A 172 12.18 -11.80 -3.56
CA ALA A 172 13.59 -11.55 -3.42
C ALA A 172 13.61 -10.23 -2.66
N GLU A 173 14.10 -10.24 -1.43
CA GLU A 173 14.62 -9.04 -0.80
C GLU A 173 15.73 -8.59 -1.75
N SER A 174 15.34 -7.94 -2.85
CA SER A 174 16.26 -7.30 -3.73
C SER A 174 16.71 -6.13 -2.89
N GLU A 175 17.91 -6.24 -2.31
CA GLU A 175 18.59 -5.05 -1.85
C GLU A 175 18.45 -3.97 -2.95
N PRO A 176 18.24 -2.71 -2.56
CA PRO A 176 18.08 -1.63 -3.52
C PRO A 176 19.13 -1.76 -4.63
N GLY A 177 18.66 -2.03 -5.84
CA GLY A 177 19.50 -2.26 -7.02
C GLY A 177 19.46 -1.05 -7.95
N PRO A 178 20.44 -0.91 -8.84
CA PRO A 178 20.41 0.17 -9.82
C PRO A 178 19.23 -0.05 -10.77
N VAL A 179 18.41 0.98 -10.93
CA VAL A 179 17.29 0.99 -11.86
C VAL A 179 17.68 1.75 -13.13
N GLU A 180 17.61 1.10 -14.29
CA GLU A 180 17.97 1.71 -15.58
C GLU A 180 17.12 2.93 -15.93
N ASN A 181 15.80 2.85 -15.68
CA ASN A 181 14.89 3.96 -15.94
C ASN A 181 13.81 4.07 -14.86
N ILE A 182 14.09 4.92 -13.86
CA ILE A 182 13.21 5.18 -12.73
C ILE A 182 11.86 5.78 -13.18
N LEU A 183 11.83 6.56 -14.28
CA LEU A 183 10.61 7.19 -14.79
C LEU A 183 9.59 6.20 -15.34
N ASN A 184 10.02 4.98 -15.72
CA ASN A 184 9.11 3.94 -16.21
C ASN A 184 8.47 3.14 -15.07
N LEU A 185 8.85 3.36 -13.81
CA LEU A 185 8.31 2.63 -12.69
C LEU A 185 6.98 3.23 -12.21
N SER A 186 6.05 2.37 -11.85
CA SER A 186 4.91 2.74 -11.01
C SER A 186 5.34 3.04 -9.57
N TRP A 187 4.50 3.73 -8.79
CA TRP A 187 4.77 3.96 -7.37
C TRP A 187 4.93 2.67 -6.57
N PHE A 188 4.18 1.63 -6.94
CA PHE A 188 4.31 0.31 -6.35
C PHE A 188 5.70 -0.29 -6.62
N GLU A 189 6.18 -0.22 -7.87
CA GLU A 189 7.49 -0.73 -8.26
C GLU A 189 8.63 0.08 -7.65
N MET A 190 8.52 1.40 -7.55
CA MET A 190 9.51 2.23 -6.87
C MET A 190 9.74 1.79 -5.43
N ARG A 191 8.67 1.43 -4.71
CA ARG A 191 8.78 0.87 -3.36
C ARG A 191 9.33 -0.55 -3.35
N ARG A 192 8.93 -1.37 -4.32
CA ARG A 192 9.41 -2.76 -4.46
C ARG A 192 10.90 -2.84 -4.77
N PHE A 193 11.41 -1.94 -5.60
CA PHE A 193 12.81 -1.92 -6.05
C PHE A 193 13.71 -1.03 -5.18
N GLY A 194 13.20 -0.49 -4.07
CA GLY A 194 13.99 0.31 -3.12
C GLY A 194 14.36 1.72 -3.60
N VAL A 195 13.76 2.21 -4.70
CA VAL A 195 13.86 3.62 -5.11
C VAL A 195 13.15 4.51 -4.09
N ALA A 196 11.99 4.07 -3.62
CA ALA A 196 11.28 4.65 -2.48
C ALA A 196 11.37 3.70 -1.30
N GLN A 197 11.98 4.13 -0.20
CA GLN A 197 12.17 3.28 0.98
C GLN A 197 11.21 3.72 2.08
N ARG A 198 10.67 2.77 2.85
CA ARG A 198 9.51 3.02 3.71
C ARG A 198 9.70 2.46 5.12
N PHE A 199 9.19 3.21 6.09
CA PHE A 199 8.89 2.70 7.43
C PHE A 199 7.39 2.85 7.75
N GLU A 200 6.93 2.16 8.80
CA GLU A 200 5.56 2.26 9.29
C GLU A 200 5.52 2.95 10.64
N VAL A 201 4.66 3.98 10.73
CA VAL A 201 4.32 4.63 11.99
C VAL A 201 3.17 3.87 12.63
N LEU A 202 3.38 3.39 13.85
CA LEU A 202 2.41 2.61 14.62
C LEU A 202 1.83 3.48 15.74
N GLU A 203 0.51 3.61 15.78
CA GLU A 203 -0.21 4.32 16.84
C GLU A 203 -1.21 3.37 17.50
N GLU A 204 -1.26 3.35 18.83
CA GLU A 204 -2.11 2.41 19.56
C GLU A 204 -3.59 2.56 19.19
N GLY A 205 -4.25 1.43 18.87
CA GLY A 205 -5.66 1.41 18.49
C GLY A 205 -5.96 1.95 17.09
N ARG A 206 -4.94 2.12 16.23
CA ARG A 206 -5.08 2.66 14.87
C ARG A 206 -4.32 1.82 13.84
N ASP A 207 -4.74 1.94 12.59
CA ASP A 207 -4.06 1.30 11.47
C ASP A 207 -2.67 1.93 11.25
N PRO A 208 -1.64 1.11 10.95
CA PRO A 208 -0.31 1.60 10.60
C PRO A 208 -0.33 2.61 9.46
N VAL A 209 0.53 3.63 9.51
CA VAL A 209 0.71 4.59 8.43
C VAL A 209 2.09 4.45 7.80
N GLY A 210 2.12 4.23 6.49
CA GLY A 210 3.37 4.17 5.73
C GLY A 210 3.91 5.55 5.42
N VAL A 211 5.19 5.77 5.71
CA VAL A 211 5.94 6.94 5.28
C VAL A 211 7.07 6.45 4.38
N SER A 212 7.00 6.83 3.10
CA SER A 212 8.04 6.50 2.11
C SER A 212 8.92 7.73 1.85
N LEU A 213 10.23 7.55 1.76
CA LEU A 213 11.21 8.56 1.37
C LEU A 213 11.76 8.25 -0.01
N ILE A 214 11.91 9.29 -0.84
CA ILE A 214 12.47 9.20 -2.19
C ILE A 214 13.27 10.46 -2.52
N HIS A 215 14.52 10.29 -2.93
CA HIS A 215 15.42 11.38 -3.31
C HIS A 215 15.02 11.93 -4.68
N LEU A 216 14.92 13.25 -4.79
CA LEU A 216 14.59 13.94 -6.03
C LEU A 216 15.86 14.08 -6.88
N GLU A 217 16.19 13.00 -7.62
CA GLU A 217 17.39 12.89 -8.45
C GLU A 217 17.54 13.99 -9.52
N SER A 218 16.43 14.56 -9.97
CA SER A 218 16.40 15.66 -10.94
C SER A 218 15.08 16.42 -10.89
N ASP A 219 15.05 17.61 -11.48
CA ASP A 219 13.82 18.39 -11.67
C ASP A 219 12.77 17.61 -12.48
N GLU A 220 13.20 16.92 -13.54
CA GLU A 220 12.32 16.07 -14.37
C GLU A 220 11.68 14.97 -13.53
N PHE A 221 12.47 14.31 -12.68
CA PHE A 221 11.95 13.26 -11.82
C PHE A 221 10.97 13.81 -10.76
N ALA A 222 11.28 14.96 -10.18
CA ALA A 222 10.40 15.59 -9.21
C ALA A 222 9.07 16.03 -9.84
N GLU A 223 9.09 16.64 -11.03
CA GLU A 223 7.89 16.98 -11.79
C GLU A 223 7.09 15.73 -12.19
N TYR A 224 7.77 14.64 -12.55
CA TYR A 224 7.11 13.36 -12.83
C TYR A 224 6.36 12.82 -11.62
N LEU A 225 6.96 12.87 -10.42
CA LEU A 225 6.36 12.36 -9.18
C LEU A 225 5.15 13.16 -8.72
N VAL A 226 5.27 14.49 -8.64
CA VAL A 226 4.27 15.36 -7.97
C VAL A 226 3.65 16.43 -8.88
N GLY A 227 4.05 16.51 -10.15
CA GLY A 227 3.53 17.49 -11.11
C GLY A 227 3.76 18.93 -10.66
N GLY A 228 2.74 19.78 -10.82
CA GLY A 228 2.81 21.19 -10.45
C GLY A 228 3.16 21.49 -8.99
N LEU A 229 3.06 20.50 -8.08
CA LEU A 229 3.49 20.65 -6.69
C LEU A 229 4.99 20.90 -6.55
N TYR A 230 5.81 20.46 -7.50
CA TYR A 230 7.27 20.62 -7.42
C TYR A 230 7.69 22.09 -7.32
N ARG A 231 6.98 23.00 -7.99
CA ARG A 231 7.24 24.45 -7.89
C ARG A 231 7.12 24.99 -6.46
N TYR A 232 6.26 24.39 -5.62
CA TYR A 232 6.14 24.78 -4.22
C TYR A 232 7.32 24.27 -3.39
N ALA A 233 7.90 23.10 -3.75
CA ALA A 233 9.14 22.60 -3.16
C ALA A 233 10.31 23.54 -3.49
N LEU A 234 10.45 23.95 -4.74
CA LEU A 234 11.47 24.92 -5.17
C LEU A 234 11.33 26.27 -4.44
N GLN A 235 10.12 26.84 -4.39
CA GLN A 235 9.87 28.08 -3.63
C GLN A 235 10.09 27.91 -2.12
N ALA A 236 9.89 26.70 -1.60
CA ALA A 236 10.17 26.40 -0.21
C ALA A 236 11.67 26.37 0.06
N ALA A 237 12.47 25.76 -0.82
CA ALA A 237 13.93 25.74 -0.75
C ALA A 237 14.52 27.15 -0.89
N GLU A 238 14.09 27.92 -1.90
CA GLU A 238 14.59 29.27 -2.15
C GLU A 238 14.39 30.21 -0.94
N ARG A 239 13.19 30.17 -0.32
CA ARG A 239 12.88 30.97 0.87
C ARG A 239 13.75 30.64 2.09
N ARG A 240 14.46 29.52 2.07
CA ARG A 240 15.24 28.99 3.19
C ARG A 240 16.75 28.99 2.92
N GLY A 241 17.16 29.66 1.84
CA GLY A 241 18.57 29.78 1.48
C GLY A 241 19.07 28.70 0.51
N GLY A 242 18.17 27.89 -0.04
CA GLY A 242 18.49 26.77 -0.92
C GLY A 242 18.49 25.42 -0.21
N ALA A 243 18.72 24.37 -0.99
CA ALA A 243 18.95 23.01 -0.53
C ALA A 243 19.88 22.32 -1.53
N ASP A 244 20.92 21.63 -1.08
CA ASP A 244 21.78 20.84 -1.96
C ASP A 244 21.02 19.63 -2.52
N HIS A 245 20.21 19.01 -1.67
CA HIS A 245 19.39 17.85 -1.99
C HIS A 245 17.98 17.98 -1.44
N MET A 246 17.04 17.33 -2.11
CA MET A 246 15.64 17.25 -1.67
C MET A 246 15.21 15.80 -1.59
N VAL A 247 14.63 15.42 -0.46
CA VAL A 247 13.99 14.11 -0.28
C VAL A 247 12.50 14.32 -0.09
N LEU A 248 11.71 13.76 -1.00
CA LEU A 248 10.26 13.76 -0.89
C LEU A 248 9.83 12.68 0.12
N TYR A 249 9.02 13.06 1.11
CA TYR A 249 8.29 12.11 1.93
C TYR A 249 6.85 11.96 1.43
N VAL A 250 6.37 10.72 1.40
CA VAL A 250 5.05 10.34 0.87
C VAL A 250 4.29 9.57 1.94
N VAL A 251 3.11 10.06 2.31
CA VAL A 251 2.25 9.45 3.33
C VAL A 251 1.15 8.62 2.68
N ASP A 252 1.25 7.31 2.84
CA ASP A 252 0.25 6.37 2.36
C ASP A 252 -1.06 6.49 3.17
N GLY A 253 -2.21 6.32 2.50
CA GLY A 253 -3.51 6.20 3.19
C GLY A 253 -4.41 7.43 3.10
N THR A 254 -5.32 7.61 4.07
CA THR A 254 -6.37 8.66 4.09
C THR A 254 -6.21 9.61 5.28
N ARG A 255 -4.99 9.74 5.84
CA ARG A 255 -4.75 10.52 7.08
C ARG A 255 -3.76 11.66 6.85
N PRO A 256 -4.23 12.85 6.44
CA PRO A 256 -3.40 14.04 6.27
C PRO A 256 -2.94 14.70 7.60
N GLN A 257 -3.06 14.01 8.75
CA GLN A 257 -2.91 14.61 10.09
C GLN A 257 -1.64 14.19 10.83
N LEU A 258 -0.80 13.31 10.26
CA LEU A 258 0.53 13.09 10.83
C LEU A 258 1.33 14.38 10.71
N ALA A 259 1.77 14.92 11.85
CA ALA A 259 2.58 16.12 11.90
C ALA A 259 4.04 15.79 11.49
N ILE A 260 4.27 15.42 10.23
CA ILE A 260 5.58 15.00 9.71
C ILE A 260 6.56 16.19 9.55
N GLN A 261 6.23 17.38 10.08
CA GLN A 261 7.08 18.55 9.95
C GLN A 261 8.27 18.59 10.94
N GLN A 262 8.26 17.77 11.99
CA GLN A 262 9.25 17.83 13.07
C GLN A 262 9.71 16.42 13.45
N GLY A 263 10.88 16.34 14.08
CA GLY A 263 11.44 15.08 14.59
C GLY A 263 12.36 14.38 13.61
N TRP A 264 12.78 15.04 12.53
CA TRP A 264 13.66 14.46 11.52
C TRP A 264 15.13 14.69 11.86
N SER A 265 15.92 13.63 11.77
CA SER A 265 17.38 13.69 11.77
C SER A 265 17.95 12.78 10.69
N ILE A 266 19.16 13.09 10.24
CA ILE A 266 19.95 12.23 9.36
C ILE A 266 21.23 11.87 10.08
N THR A 267 21.57 10.59 10.06
CA THR A 267 22.87 10.08 10.48
C THR A 267 23.66 9.61 9.26
N GLN A 268 24.86 10.16 9.05
CA GLN A 268 25.80 9.73 8.02
C GLN A 268 27.22 9.80 8.60
N ASP A 269 28.05 8.78 8.34
CA ASP A 269 29.40 8.64 8.89
C ASP A 269 29.49 8.77 10.43
N GLY A 270 28.45 8.31 11.13
CA GLY A 270 28.35 8.39 12.59
C GLY A 270 28.07 9.79 13.14
N VAL A 271 27.81 10.78 12.27
CA VAL A 271 27.38 12.13 12.64
C VAL A 271 25.89 12.26 12.43
N THR A 272 25.16 12.62 13.49
CA THR A 272 23.72 12.88 13.44
C THR A 272 23.45 14.38 13.40
N ASN A 273 22.74 14.81 12.36
CA ASN A 273 22.30 16.20 12.18
C ASN A 273 20.77 16.25 12.21
N GLU A 274 20.20 17.18 12.99
CA GLU A 274 18.76 17.45 12.98
C GLU A 274 18.38 18.15 11.66
N ILE A 275 17.26 17.76 11.06
CA ILE A 275 16.60 18.52 10.00
C ILE A 275 15.62 19.45 10.70
N PRO A 276 15.92 20.76 10.80
CA PRO A 276 15.08 21.67 11.55
C PRO A 276 13.73 21.84 10.85
N THR A 277 12.70 22.19 11.61
CA THR A 277 11.30 22.26 11.09
C THR A 277 11.18 23.22 9.91
N GLU A 278 11.97 24.31 9.89
CA GLU A 278 12.04 25.17 8.72
C GLU A 278 12.44 24.39 7.47
N ASN A 279 13.39 23.47 7.53
CA ASN A 279 13.85 22.68 6.39
C ASN A 279 12.89 21.55 6.00
N VAL A 280 11.68 21.54 6.55
CA VAL A 280 10.60 20.65 6.14
C VAL A 280 9.46 21.46 5.53
N ALA A 281 9.08 21.17 4.29
CA ALA A 281 8.01 21.86 3.59
C ALA A 281 6.90 20.90 3.18
N MET A 282 5.69 21.16 3.69
CA MET A 282 4.51 20.38 3.34
C MET A 282 3.97 20.86 1.98
N LEU A 283 3.75 19.91 1.07
CA LEU A 283 3.23 20.16 -0.28
C LEU A 283 1.73 19.82 -0.36
N GLY A 284 1.26 18.89 0.47
CA GLY A 284 -0.14 18.44 0.48
C GLY A 284 -0.37 17.24 -0.43
N ALA A 285 -1.63 16.95 -0.75
CA ALA A 285 -1.99 15.83 -1.61
C ALA A 285 -1.69 16.15 -3.09
N PRO A 286 -0.94 15.28 -3.80
CA PRO A 286 -0.72 15.46 -5.25
C PRO A 286 -2.03 15.38 -6.03
N TRP A 287 -2.21 16.33 -6.95
CA TRP A 287 -3.33 16.36 -7.91
C TRP A 287 -2.90 16.06 -9.35
N GLU A 288 -1.60 15.95 -9.58
CA GLU A 288 -0.91 15.62 -10.84
C GLU A 288 0.29 14.70 -10.53
N GLY A 289 0.93 14.20 -11.58
CA GLY A 289 2.10 13.33 -11.46
C GLY A 289 1.75 11.90 -11.04
N LEU A 290 2.78 11.07 -10.93
CA LEU A 290 2.67 9.66 -10.56
C LEU A 290 1.92 9.48 -9.23
N LEU A 291 2.18 10.35 -8.25
CA LEU A 291 1.63 10.23 -6.90
C LEU A 291 0.17 10.69 -6.76
N ASN A 292 -0.45 11.24 -7.80
CA ASN A 292 -1.87 11.57 -7.79
C ASN A 292 -2.73 10.31 -7.56
N GLY A 293 -3.44 10.28 -6.43
CA GLY A 293 -4.27 9.14 -6.02
C GLY A 293 -3.50 8.00 -5.36
N GLU A 294 -2.18 8.11 -5.24
CA GLU A 294 -1.32 7.18 -4.49
C GLU A 294 -1.09 7.66 -3.06
N SER A 295 -0.96 8.98 -2.87
CA SER A 295 -0.68 9.60 -1.58
C SER A 295 -1.82 10.49 -1.08
N SER A 296 -1.98 10.58 0.24
CA SER A 296 -2.84 11.60 0.88
C SER A 296 -2.11 12.89 1.23
N MET A 297 -0.78 12.84 1.32
CA MET A 297 0.05 13.98 1.69
C MET A 297 1.49 13.72 1.28
N THR A 298 2.10 14.75 0.73
CA THR A 298 3.52 14.80 0.44
C THR A 298 4.16 16.02 1.09
N GLY A 299 5.45 15.94 1.34
CA GLY A 299 6.28 17.09 1.63
C GLY A 299 7.72 16.80 1.27
N VAL A 300 8.57 17.80 1.42
CA VAL A 300 9.99 17.71 1.08
C VAL A 300 10.84 18.03 2.30
N LEU A 301 11.85 17.20 2.52
CA LEU A 301 12.97 17.45 3.42
C LEU A 301 14.06 18.14 2.59
N LEU A 302 14.49 19.31 3.05
CA LEU A 302 15.56 20.09 2.45
C LEU A 302 16.87 19.73 3.15
N LEU A 303 17.80 19.14 2.40
CA LEU A 303 19.04 18.60 2.94
C LEU A 303 20.23 19.43 2.46
N ASN A 304 21.14 19.70 3.38
CA ASN A 304 22.45 20.33 3.15
C ASN A 304 23.50 19.49 3.87
N ASP A 305 24.75 19.55 3.40
CA ASP A 305 25.89 18.87 4.04
C ASP A 305 25.73 17.35 4.17
N VAL A 306 25.06 16.71 3.21
CA VAL A 306 24.89 15.25 3.13
C VAL A 306 25.40 14.76 1.77
N ASP A 307 26.13 13.65 1.75
CA ASP A 307 26.56 12.99 0.52
C ASP A 307 25.51 11.96 0.09
N VAL A 308 24.80 12.25 -1.00
CA VAL A 308 23.80 11.34 -1.56
C VAL A 308 24.41 10.14 -2.27
N GLU A 309 25.71 10.10 -2.50
CA GLU A 309 26.43 8.94 -3.06
C GLU A 309 26.88 7.94 -1.99
N GLN A 310 26.57 8.21 -0.73
CA GLN A 310 26.76 7.29 0.40
C GLN A 310 25.42 6.92 1.05
N PRO A 311 25.30 5.73 1.66
CA PRO A 311 24.18 5.40 2.51
C PRO A 311 24.02 6.40 3.66
N MET A 312 22.78 6.59 4.10
CA MET A 312 22.44 7.45 5.24
C MET A 312 21.27 6.85 6.01
N THR A 313 21.08 7.27 7.25
CA THR A 313 19.97 6.81 8.06
C THR A 313 19.07 7.98 8.41
N PHE A 314 17.81 7.90 8.01
CA PHE A 314 16.78 8.83 8.47
C PHE A 314 16.22 8.35 9.80
N GLU A 315 16.09 9.28 10.74
CA GLU A 315 15.39 9.08 11.99
C GLU A 315 14.18 10.03 12.04
N TYR A 316 13.05 9.49 12.46
CA TYR A 316 11.83 10.23 12.75
C TYR A 316 11.43 9.96 14.20
N ASP A 317 11.79 10.88 15.10
CA ASP A 317 11.53 10.79 16.53
C ASP A 317 10.50 11.84 16.99
N ARG A 318 9.40 11.34 17.56
CA ARG A 318 8.29 12.13 18.12
C ARG A 318 8.10 11.86 19.60
N GLY A 319 9.07 11.22 20.25
CA GLY A 319 9.06 10.87 21.66
C GLY A 319 7.80 10.10 22.04
N SER A 320 7.13 10.54 23.11
CA SER A 320 5.92 9.90 23.62
C SER A 320 4.69 10.07 22.72
N GLU A 321 4.72 10.94 21.70
CA GLU A 321 3.57 11.19 20.83
C GLU A 321 3.39 10.06 19.81
N LEU A 322 4.47 9.70 19.10
CA LEU A 322 4.41 8.66 18.05
C LEU A 322 5.54 7.62 18.14
N GLY A 323 6.51 7.77 19.06
CA GLY A 323 7.70 6.93 19.13
C GLY A 323 8.83 7.41 18.22
N SER A 324 9.82 6.54 18.02
CA SER A 324 10.99 6.78 17.17
C SER A 324 11.10 5.69 16.12
N TYR A 325 11.40 6.12 14.90
CA TYR A 325 11.49 5.25 13.71
C TYR A 325 12.79 5.53 12.99
N THR A 326 13.44 4.47 12.53
CA THR A 326 14.70 4.54 11.80
C THR A 326 14.54 3.89 10.44
N LEU A 327 15.08 4.53 9.41
CA LEU A 327 15.11 4.02 8.05
C LEU A 327 16.54 4.13 7.53
N GLU A 328 17.19 2.99 7.33
CA GLU A 328 18.38 2.93 6.48
C GLU A 328 17.97 3.30 5.07
N TYR A 329 18.67 4.26 4.47
CA TYR A 329 18.31 4.89 3.22
C TYR A 329 19.50 4.94 2.27
N THR A 330 19.31 4.39 1.07
CA THR A 330 20.34 4.40 0.02
C THR A 330 19.72 4.94 -1.27
N THR A 331 20.26 6.05 -1.78
CA THR A 331 19.78 6.62 -3.04
C THR A 331 20.17 5.75 -4.23
N GLN A 332 19.55 5.99 -5.39
CA GLN A 332 19.98 5.33 -6.63
C GLN A 332 21.39 5.74 -7.03
N ARG A 333 21.81 6.97 -6.71
CA ARG A 333 23.20 7.42 -6.91
C ARG A 333 24.20 6.65 -6.05
N ALA A 334 23.90 6.44 -4.77
CA ALA A 334 24.75 5.65 -3.89
C ALA A 334 24.85 4.19 -4.36
N ILE A 335 23.73 3.59 -4.79
CA ILE A 335 23.73 2.22 -5.33
C ILE A 335 24.63 2.12 -6.58
N VAL A 336 24.54 3.08 -7.50
CA VAL A 336 25.39 3.13 -8.70
C VAL A 336 26.86 3.33 -8.32
N ALA A 337 27.15 4.30 -7.43
CA ALA A 337 28.52 4.56 -6.98
C ALA A 337 29.16 3.34 -6.30
N MET A 338 28.40 2.61 -5.48
CA MET A 338 28.84 1.38 -4.83
C MET A 338 29.05 0.22 -5.81
N ALA A 339 28.29 0.17 -6.91
CA ALA A 339 28.45 -0.85 -7.95
C ALA A 339 29.67 -0.59 -8.86
N GLU A 340 30.13 0.67 -8.93
CA GLU A 340 31.28 1.10 -9.73
C GLU A 340 32.62 1.09 -8.96
N ALA A 341 32.58 1.01 -7.62
CA ALA A 341 33.74 1.05 -6.71
C ALA A 341 34.49 -0.30 -6.60
#